data_AF-A0A6A5AAI9-F1
#
_entry.id   AF-A0A6A5AAI9-F1
#
_cell.length_a   1.000
_cell.length_b   1.000
_cell.length_c   1.000
_cell.angle_alpha   90.00
_cell.angle_beta   90.00
_cell.angle_gamma   90.00
#
_symmetry.space_group_name_H-M   'P 1'
#
loop_
_entity.id
_entity.type
_entity.pdbx_description
1 polymer ?
#
loop_
_entity_poly.entity_id
_entity_poly.type
_entity_poly.pdbx_seq_one_letter_code
_entity_poly.pdbx_strand_id
1 'polypeptide(L)'
;MPTSFTSILERFQIQSASDRLFLEESLHDFGPELAEVDESHDYANEMVDKAVEESGPEGFRVLTNFTPDEFESIWSVVESTLSSRWNDGRGRKSKITPKYALFVTLVVLKHYQTWDKHALDFGMKAPTLEKMVMRVIETVQPVLYDHFVTMTDLRDKGAVFRNYP
;
A
#
# COMPACT_ATOMS: atom_id res chain seq x y z
N MET A 1 20.25 -0.43 12.27
CA MET A 1 19.25 -0.63 13.36
C MET A 1 17.89 -0.63 12.69
N PRO A 2 17.06 -1.69 12.84
CA PRO A 2 15.77 -1.74 12.16
C PRO A 2 14.86 -0.63 12.71
N THR A 3 14.27 0.15 11.80
CA THR A 3 13.26 1.16 12.13
C THR A 3 12.01 0.42 12.61
N SER A 4 11.58 0.67 13.85
CA SER A 4 10.33 0.10 14.39
C SER A 4 9.13 0.70 13.67
N PHE A 5 8.05 -0.06 13.50
CA PHE A 5 6.83 0.41 12.85
C PHE A 5 6.20 1.58 13.60
N THR A 6 6.34 1.64 14.92
CA THR A 6 5.98 2.79 15.74
C THR A 6 6.70 4.07 15.28
N SER A 7 7.97 3.97 14.87
CA SER A 7 8.73 5.10 14.33
C SER A 7 8.25 5.52 12.94
N ILE A 8 7.76 4.58 12.13
CA ILE A 8 7.14 4.86 10.82
C ILE A 8 5.80 5.57 11.02
N LEU A 9 4.98 5.08 11.96
CA LEU A 9 3.69 5.67 12.31
C LEU A 9 3.86 7.10 12.86
N GLU A 10 4.82 7.30 13.77
CA GLU A 10 5.16 8.63 14.28
C GLU A 10 5.64 9.57 13.17
N ARG A 11 6.46 9.10 12.23
CA ARG A 11 6.86 9.91 11.06
C ARG A 11 5.67 10.30 10.20
N PHE A 12 4.76 9.39 9.88
CA PHE A 12 3.55 9.72 9.13
C PHE A 12 2.64 10.72 9.86
N GLN A 13 2.59 10.66 11.20
CA GLN A 13 1.82 11.61 12.00
C GLN A 13 2.50 12.98 12.14
N ILE A 14 3.80 13.03 12.41
CA ILE A 14 4.59 14.27 12.59
C ILE A 14 4.74 15.02 11.25
N GLN A 15 4.89 14.31 10.14
CA GLN A 15 5.01 14.87 8.78
C GLN A 15 3.75 15.61 8.30
N SER A 16 2.59 15.33 8.90
CA SER A 16 1.36 16.06 8.61
C SER A 16 1.41 17.53 9.04
N ALA A 17 2.33 17.92 9.95
CA ALA A 17 2.33 19.24 10.58
C ALA A 17 3.45 20.21 10.15
N SER A 18 4.67 19.76 9.80
CA SER A 18 5.84 20.69 9.69
C SER A 18 6.64 20.63 8.38
N ASP A 19 6.23 19.81 7.43
CA ASP A 19 7.22 19.03 6.70
C ASP A 19 7.23 19.28 5.18
N ARG A 20 6.60 20.41 4.78
CA ARG A 20 6.57 20.93 3.42
C ARG A 20 7.75 21.85 3.07
N LEU A 21 8.49 22.34 4.07
CA LEU A 21 9.55 23.35 3.84
C LEU A 21 10.98 22.78 3.90
N PHE A 22 11.21 21.68 4.62
CA PHE A 22 12.57 21.18 4.88
C PHE A 22 13.08 20.15 3.85
N LEU A 23 12.16 19.48 3.16
CA LEU A 23 12.47 18.35 2.28
C LEU A 23 12.86 18.73 0.85
N GLU A 24 12.57 19.97 0.43
CA GLU A 24 13.08 20.51 -0.83
C GLU A 24 14.59 20.79 -0.72
N GLU A 25 15.06 21.16 0.47
CA GLU A 25 16.46 21.52 0.74
C GLU A 25 17.36 20.28 0.92
N SER A 26 16.88 19.21 1.58
CA SER A 26 17.68 17.99 1.79
C SER A 26 17.80 17.07 0.56
N LEU A 27 16.87 17.13 -0.39
CA LEU A 27 16.92 16.33 -1.62
C LEU A 27 18.02 16.81 -2.58
N HIS A 28 18.35 18.10 -2.53
CA HIS A 28 19.41 18.72 -3.32
C HIS A 28 20.82 18.23 -2.92
N ASP A 29 21.01 17.89 -1.64
CA ASP A 29 22.35 17.67 -1.08
C ASP A 29 22.82 16.22 -1.07
N PHE A 30 21.92 15.22 -1.10
CA PHE A 30 22.30 13.80 -0.90
C PHE A 30 21.84 12.83 -2.00
N GLY A 31 21.34 13.35 -3.13
CA GLY A 31 20.81 12.55 -4.23
C GLY A 31 21.75 11.53 -4.92
N PRO A 32 23.10 11.69 -4.99
CA PRO A 32 23.91 10.84 -5.87
C PRO A 32 24.57 9.60 -5.24
N GLU A 33 24.41 9.29 -3.94
CA GLU A 33 25.20 8.23 -3.27
C GLU A 33 24.50 6.85 -3.12
N LEU A 34 23.28 6.64 -3.63
CA LEU A 34 22.52 5.38 -3.41
C LEU A 34 22.63 4.36 -4.55
N ALA A 35 23.84 4.17 -5.07
CA ALA A 35 24.19 2.99 -5.87
C ALA A 35 25.01 2.05 -4.99
N GLU A 36 24.38 0.99 -4.48
CA GLU A 36 24.91 -0.39 -4.34
C GLU A 36 24.00 -1.21 -3.40
N VAL A 37 23.93 -2.51 -3.68
CA VAL A 37 23.26 -3.60 -2.93
C VAL A 37 21.74 -3.82 -3.19
N ASP A 38 21.48 -4.86 -3.98
CA ASP A 38 20.22 -5.58 -4.15
C ASP A 38 20.05 -6.62 -3.02
N GLU A 39 19.65 -6.17 -1.83
CA GLU A 39 19.24 -7.07 -0.76
C GLU A 39 17.82 -6.74 -0.30
N SER A 40 16.83 -7.32 -0.98
CA SER A 40 15.45 -7.40 -0.50
C SER A 40 15.43 -8.27 0.78
N HIS A 41 15.56 -7.63 1.93
CA HIS A 41 15.46 -8.26 3.25
C HIS A 41 14.03 -8.79 3.49
N ASP A 42 13.90 -9.80 4.36
CA ASP A 42 12.70 -10.62 4.66
C ASP A 42 11.49 -9.88 5.29
N TYR A 43 11.34 -8.58 5.08
CA TYR A 43 10.38 -7.73 5.80
C TYR A 43 8.92 -7.82 5.36
N ALA A 44 8.60 -8.53 4.27
CA ALA A 44 7.28 -8.43 3.63
C ALA A 44 6.15 -9.23 4.30
N ASN A 45 6.45 -10.27 5.09
CA ASN A 45 5.41 -11.06 5.76
C ASN A 45 5.15 -10.65 7.21
N GLU A 46 6.16 -10.16 7.93
CA GLU A 46 5.97 -9.73 9.32
C GLU A 46 5.26 -8.38 9.44
N MET A 47 5.29 -7.52 8.42
CA MET A 47 4.90 -6.11 8.62
C MET A 47 3.39 -5.85 8.62
N VAL A 48 2.56 -6.69 7.96
CA VAL A 48 1.09 -6.58 8.09
C VAL A 48 0.63 -7.08 9.46
N ASP A 49 1.17 -8.21 9.92
CA ASP A 49 0.89 -8.75 11.24
C ASP A 49 1.47 -7.83 12.34
N LYS A 50 2.67 -7.26 12.15
CA LYS A 50 3.25 -6.23 13.03
C LYS A 50 2.50 -4.90 12.99
N ALA A 51 1.89 -4.52 11.88
CA ALA A 51 1.06 -3.32 11.84
C ALA A 51 -0.16 -3.45 12.76
N VAL A 52 -0.75 -4.65 12.81
CA VAL A 52 -1.85 -5.00 13.71
C VAL A 52 -1.34 -5.21 15.14
N GLU A 53 -0.17 -5.82 15.33
CA GLU A 53 0.42 -6.13 16.64
C GLU A 53 0.99 -4.90 17.36
N GLU A 54 1.69 -4.00 16.65
CA GLU A 54 2.38 -2.83 17.23
C GLU A 54 1.48 -1.58 17.37
N SER A 55 0.41 -1.45 16.58
CA SER A 55 -0.48 -0.26 16.64
C SER A 55 -1.97 -0.56 16.71
N GLY A 56 -2.32 -1.85 16.81
CA GLY A 56 -3.70 -2.27 16.92
C GLY A 56 -4.55 -1.94 15.70
N PRO A 57 -5.87 -2.19 15.78
CA PRO A 57 -6.82 -1.88 14.71
C PRO A 57 -6.80 -0.41 14.28
N GLU A 58 -6.48 0.51 15.21
CA GLU A 58 -6.44 1.94 14.94
C GLU A 58 -5.22 2.33 14.11
N GLY A 59 -4.05 1.73 14.34
CA GLY A 59 -2.88 1.93 13.47
C GLY A 59 -3.14 1.46 12.04
N PHE A 60 -3.79 0.31 11.89
CA PHE A 60 -4.20 -0.20 10.58
C PHE A 60 -5.13 0.77 9.85
N ARG A 61 -6.09 1.35 10.57
CA ARG A 61 -7.00 2.38 10.05
C ARG A 61 -6.29 3.68 9.71
N VAL A 62 -5.33 4.11 10.52
CA VAL A 62 -4.47 5.27 10.25
C VAL A 62 -3.64 5.07 8.99
N LEU A 63 -3.25 3.84 8.65
CA LEU A 63 -2.48 3.58 7.43
C LEU A 63 -3.32 3.36 6.17
N THR A 64 -4.53 2.81 6.28
CA THR A 64 -5.29 2.35 5.10
C THR A 64 -6.68 2.97 4.94
N ASN A 65 -7.20 3.64 5.97
CA ASN A 65 -8.62 4.02 6.14
C ASN A 65 -9.59 2.86 6.39
N PHE A 66 -9.11 1.62 6.43
CA PHE A 66 -9.94 0.45 6.71
C PHE A 66 -9.64 -0.12 8.09
N THR A 67 -10.64 -0.71 8.72
CA THR A 67 -10.41 -1.67 9.79
C THR A 67 -9.80 -2.96 9.23
N PRO A 68 -9.15 -3.79 10.06
CA PRO A 68 -8.67 -5.09 9.61
C PRO A 68 -9.75 -5.94 8.92
N ASP A 69 -10.97 -5.97 9.46
CA ASP A 69 -12.08 -6.75 8.89
C ASP A 69 -12.56 -6.22 7.52
N GLU A 70 -12.60 -4.90 7.35
CA GLU A 70 -12.91 -4.29 6.05
C GLU A 70 -11.80 -4.59 5.03
N PHE A 71 -10.54 -4.57 5.46
CA PHE A 71 -9.42 -4.98 4.60
C PHE A 71 -9.51 -6.44 4.19
N GLU A 72 -9.84 -7.35 5.12
CA GLU A 72 -10.09 -8.76 4.77
C GLU A 72 -11.26 -8.91 3.79
N SER A 73 -12.29 -8.09 3.93
CA SER A 73 -13.42 -8.08 3.00
C SER A 73 -12.97 -7.69 1.59
N ILE A 74 -12.15 -6.64 1.44
CA ILE A 74 -11.55 -6.25 0.16
C ILE A 74 -10.63 -7.35 -0.37
N TRP A 75 -9.76 -7.89 0.48
CA TRP A 75 -8.82 -8.96 0.14
C TRP A 75 -9.56 -10.17 -0.43
N SER A 76 -10.67 -10.61 0.19
CA SER A 76 -11.46 -11.76 -0.26
C SER A 76 -12.00 -11.61 -1.69
N VAL A 77 -12.30 -10.38 -2.12
CA VAL A 77 -12.80 -10.07 -3.47
C VAL A 77 -11.67 -10.16 -4.51
N VAL A 78 -10.46 -9.75 -4.15
CA VAL A 78 -9.34 -9.61 -5.11
C VAL A 78 -8.29 -10.72 -5.02
N GLU A 79 -8.33 -11.55 -3.97
CA GLU A 79 -7.32 -12.56 -3.64
C GLU A 79 -7.01 -13.48 -4.82
N SER A 80 -8.05 -14.06 -5.42
CA SER A 80 -7.90 -14.99 -6.55
C SER A 80 -7.21 -14.33 -7.73
N THR A 81 -7.70 -13.16 -8.16
CA THR A 81 -7.18 -12.43 -9.31
C THR A 81 -5.75 -11.94 -9.08
N LEU A 82 -5.50 -11.33 -7.92
CA LEU A 82 -4.19 -10.76 -7.60
C LEU A 82 -3.15 -11.86 -7.40
N SER A 83 -3.49 -12.95 -6.70
CA SER A 83 -2.58 -14.07 -6.48
C SER A 83 -2.23 -14.81 -7.77
N SER A 84 -3.21 -15.02 -8.65
CA SER A 84 -2.99 -15.65 -9.96
C SER A 84 -2.05 -14.83 -10.82
N ARG A 85 -2.28 -13.51 -10.92
CA ARG A 85 -1.46 -12.64 -11.77
C ARG A 85 -0.15 -12.19 -11.13
N TRP A 86 0.09 -12.45 -9.85
CA TRP A 86 1.25 -11.88 -9.13
C TRP A 86 2.61 -12.33 -9.68
N ASN A 87 2.70 -13.59 -10.10
CA ASN A 87 3.95 -14.18 -10.59
C ASN A 87 4.06 -14.20 -12.12
N ASP A 88 3.02 -13.75 -12.83
CA ASP A 88 3.05 -13.71 -14.29
C ASP A 88 4.20 -12.81 -14.79
N GLY A 89 5.00 -13.35 -15.70
CA GLY A 89 6.16 -12.65 -16.28
C GLY A 89 7.32 -12.39 -15.32
N ARG A 90 7.30 -12.90 -14.08
CA ARG A 90 8.44 -12.84 -13.16
C ARG A 90 9.27 -14.12 -13.26
N GLY A 91 10.55 -13.98 -13.61
CA GLY A 91 11.48 -15.12 -13.62
C GLY A 91 11.72 -15.68 -12.21
N ARG A 92 12.05 -14.81 -11.25
CA ARG A 92 12.19 -15.19 -9.83
C ARG A 92 10.90 -14.86 -9.08
N LYS A 93 10.39 -15.82 -8.29
CA LYS A 93 9.24 -15.60 -7.40
C LYS A 93 9.56 -14.44 -6.45
N SER A 94 8.67 -13.44 -6.41
CA SER A 94 8.78 -12.30 -5.51
C SER A 94 8.61 -12.75 -4.06
N LYS A 95 9.44 -12.23 -3.15
CA LYS A 95 9.28 -12.45 -1.69
C LYS A 95 8.07 -11.72 -1.11
N ILE A 96 7.62 -10.65 -1.78
CA ILE A 96 6.43 -9.90 -1.39
C ILE A 96 5.19 -10.71 -1.71
N THR A 97 4.32 -10.91 -0.72
CA THR A 97 3.02 -11.56 -0.92
C THR A 97 2.02 -10.60 -1.60
N PRO A 98 1.08 -11.13 -2.38
CA PRO A 98 0.05 -10.31 -3.02
C PRO A 98 -0.77 -9.48 -2.01
N LYS A 99 -1.09 -10.05 -0.84
CA LYS A 99 -1.83 -9.38 0.23
C LYS A 99 -1.05 -8.20 0.83
N TYR A 100 0.24 -8.38 1.06
CA TYR A 100 1.12 -7.29 1.50
C TYR A 100 1.20 -6.18 0.46
N ALA A 101 1.32 -6.53 -0.82
CA ALA A 101 1.35 -5.54 -1.90
C ALA A 101 0.05 -4.72 -1.98
N LEU A 102 -1.10 -5.35 -1.74
CA LEU A 102 -2.38 -4.66 -1.60
C LEU A 102 -2.37 -3.69 -0.42
N PHE A 103 -1.91 -4.13 0.76
CA PHE A 103 -1.78 -3.27 1.93
C PHE A 103 -0.92 -2.03 1.63
N VAL A 104 0.30 -2.22 1.13
CA VAL A 104 1.21 -1.10 0.77
C VAL A 104 0.57 -0.15 -0.24
N THR A 105 -0.17 -0.69 -1.23
CA THR A 105 -0.90 0.12 -2.20
C THR A 105 -1.94 1.02 -1.52
N LEU A 106 -2.71 0.51 -0.56
CA LEU A 106 -3.67 1.31 0.20
C LEU A 106 -2.99 2.41 1.03
N VAL A 107 -1.83 2.12 1.62
CA VAL A 107 -1.04 3.12 2.36
C VAL A 107 -0.56 4.23 1.43
N VAL A 108 0.00 3.88 0.27
CA VAL A 108 0.45 4.87 -0.73
C VAL A 108 -0.72 5.72 -1.23
N LEU A 109 -1.88 5.12 -1.50
CA LEU A 109 -3.08 5.84 -1.95
C LEU A 109 -3.63 6.78 -0.87
N LYS A 110 -3.57 6.39 0.40
CA LYS A 110 -4.01 7.23 1.52
C LYS A 110 -3.05 8.40 1.76
N HIS A 111 -1.75 8.12 1.78
CA HIS A 111 -0.72 9.08 2.18
C HIS A 111 -0.06 9.70 0.96
N TYR A 112 -0.48 10.92 0.60
CA TYR A 112 0.09 11.64 -0.54
C TYR A 112 1.53 12.10 -0.25
N GLN A 113 2.51 11.33 -0.72
CA GLN A 113 3.95 11.60 -0.61
C GLN A 113 4.68 11.12 -1.88
N THR A 114 5.95 11.52 -2.02
CA THR A 114 6.84 11.05 -3.08
C THR A 114 7.13 9.56 -2.96
N TRP A 115 7.37 8.90 -4.10
CA TRP A 115 7.77 7.49 -4.13
C TRP A 115 8.99 7.19 -3.26
N ASP A 116 9.98 8.09 -3.20
CA ASP A 116 11.19 7.92 -2.40
C ASP A 116 10.92 7.80 -0.90
N LYS A 117 9.99 8.59 -0.37
CA LYS A 117 9.61 8.52 1.05
C LYS A 117 8.93 7.20 1.39
N HIS A 118 7.90 6.83 0.63
CA HIS A 118 7.23 5.55 0.82
C HIS A 118 8.18 4.38 0.64
N ALA A 119 9.08 4.46 -0.34
CA ALA A 119 10.06 3.41 -0.58
C ALA A 119 11.02 3.27 0.60
N LEU A 120 11.45 4.38 1.21
CA LEU A 120 12.24 4.36 2.44
C LEU A 120 11.48 3.71 3.60
N ASP A 121 10.20 4.04 3.78
CA ASP A 121 9.37 3.48 4.86
C ASP A 121 9.17 1.95 4.70
N PHE A 122 9.09 1.46 3.47
CA PHE A 122 8.92 0.03 3.18
C PHE A 122 10.23 -0.71 2.85
N GLY A 123 11.39 -0.06 2.96
CA GLY A 123 12.69 -0.68 2.64
C GLY A 123 12.81 -1.14 1.18
N MET A 124 12.16 -0.43 0.25
CA MET A 124 12.17 -0.69 -1.18
C MET A 124 12.90 0.43 -1.94
N LYS A 125 13.21 0.20 -3.22
CA LYS A 125 13.60 1.27 -4.15
C LYS A 125 12.35 1.92 -4.72
N ALA A 126 12.34 3.24 -4.89
CA ALA A 126 11.18 3.97 -5.44
C ALA A 126 10.64 3.40 -6.76
N PRO A 127 11.47 3.07 -7.77
CA PRO A 127 10.97 2.45 -9.01
C PRO A 127 10.36 1.06 -8.81
N THR A 128 10.81 0.32 -7.80
CA THR A 128 10.27 -1.00 -7.45
C THR A 128 8.91 -0.86 -6.79
N LEU A 129 8.78 0.06 -5.84
CA LEU A 129 7.53 0.38 -5.17
C LEU A 129 6.48 0.87 -6.17
N GLU A 130 6.84 1.82 -7.03
CA GLU A 130 5.95 2.36 -8.06
C GLU A 130 5.42 1.24 -8.97
N LYS A 131 6.31 0.43 -9.55
CA LYS A 131 5.91 -0.71 -10.40
C LYS A 131 5.02 -1.71 -9.66
N MET A 132 5.27 -1.94 -8.38
CA MET A 132 4.46 -2.81 -7.56
C MET A 132 3.04 -2.24 -7.38
N VAL A 133 2.93 -0.98 -6.95
CA VAL A 133 1.66 -0.28 -6.72
C VAL A 133 0.83 -0.20 -7.99
N MET A 134 1.45 0.20 -9.11
CA MET A 134 0.76 0.29 -10.40
C MET A 134 0.22 -1.07 -10.84
N ARG A 135 1.02 -2.14 -10.71
CA ARG A 135 0.57 -3.51 -11.03
C ARG A 135 -0.61 -3.97 -10.17
N VAL A 136 -0.60 -3.64 -8.87
CA VAL A 136 -1.73 -3.95 -7.99
C VAL A 136 -2.96 -3.21 -8.49
N ILE A 137 -2.89 -1.89 -8.70
CA ILE A 137 -4.01 -1.06 -9.16
C ILE A 137 -4.60 -1.61 -10.47
N GLU A 138 -3.77 -1.84 -11.48
CA GLU A 138 -4.20 -2.38 -12.78
C GLU A 138 -4.89 -3.75 -12.66
N THR A 139 -4.46 -4.57 -11.70
CA THR A 139 -5.02 -5.90 -11.48
C THR A 139 -6.34 -5.87 -10.71
N VAL A 140 -6.43 -5.03 -9.67
CA VAL A 140 -7.55 -5.03 -8.72
C VAL A 140 -8.66 -4.05 -9.08
N GLN A 141 -8.34 -2.92 -9.73
CA GLN A 141 -9.32 -1.90 -10.10
C GLN A 141 -10.53 -2.47 -10.87
N PRO A 142 -10.37 -3.27 -11.94
CA PRO A 142 -11.54 -3.79 -12.66
C PRO A 142 -12.40 -4.72 -11.81
N VAL A 143 -11.79 -5.52 -10.94
CA VAL A 143 -12.50 -6.46 -10.05
C VAL A 143 -13.29 -5.69 -8.98
N LEU A 144 -12.65 -4.70 -8.34
CA LEU A 144 -13.30 -3.89 -7.32
C LEU A 144 -14.41 -3.01 -7.91
N TYR A 145 -14.19 -2.46 -9.10
CA TYR A 145 -15.21 -1.68 -9.79
C TYR A 145 -16.43 -2.54 -10.14
N ASP A 146 -16.21 -3.75 -10.64
CA ASP A 146 -17.30 -4.67 -10.95
C ASP A 146 -18.01 -5.22 -9.69
N HIS A 147 -17.32 -5.32 -8.56
CA HIS A 147 -17.93 -5.83 -7.34
C HIS A 147 -18.69 -4.75 -6.55
N PHE A 148 -18.15 -3.53 -6.48
CA PHE A 148 -18.67 -2.47 -5.60
C PHE A 148 -19.37 -1.33 -6.33
N VAL A 149 -19.21 -1.18 -7.65
CA VAL A 149 -19.70 0.01 -8.39
C VAL A 149 -20.72 -0.35 -9.48
N THR A 150 -20.58 -1.47 -10.20
CA THR A 150 -21.54 -1.81 -11.27
C THR A 150 -22.94 -2.08 -10.73
N MET A 151 -23.91 -1.41 -11.38
CA MET A 151 -25.30 -1.29 -10.93
C MET A 151 -26.21 -2.46 -11.27
N THR A 152 -25.71 -3.48 -11.99
CA THR A 152 -26.54 -4.58 -12.49
C THR A 152 -27.32 -5.24 -11.35
N ASP A 153 -26.65 -5.51 -10.23
CA ASP A 153 -27.27 -6.14 -9.06
C ASP A 153 -28.16 -5.20 -8.23
N LEU A 154 -27.85 -3.89 -8.21
CA LEU A 154 -28.60 -2.89 -7.43
C LEU A 154 -29.92 -2.51 -8.12
N ARG A 155 -29.89 -2.38 -9.45
CA ARG A 155 -31.07 -2.11 -10.27
C ARG A 155 -32.06 -3.28 -10.24
N ASP A 156 -31.58 -4.51 -10.24
CA ASP A 156 -32.40 -5.71 -10.09
C ASP A 156 -33.01 -5.83 -8.68
N LYS A 157 -32.37 -5.24 -7.67
CA LYS A 157 -32.85 -5.15 -6.28
C LYS A 157 -33.65 -3.88 -5.98
N GLY A 158 -33.91 -3.03 -6.98
CA GLY A 158 -34.66 -1.78 -6.83
C GLY A 158 -33.97 -0.73 -5.94
N ALA A 159 -32.68 -0.90 -5.66
CA ALA A 159 -31.89 0.02 -4.84
C ALA A 159 -31.03 0.90 -5.75
N VAL A 160 -31.08 2.21 -5.55
CA VAL A 160 -30.14 3.18 -6.14
C VAL A 160 -29.23 3.71 -5.04
N PHE A 161 -28.00 4.09 -5.39
CA PHE A 161 -27.15 4.82 -4.45
C PHE A 161 -27.86 6.11 -4.03
N ARG A 162 -27.78 6.44 -2.74
CA ARG A 162 -28.50 7.55 -2.10
C ARG A 162 -28.27 8.93 -2.77
N ASN A 163 -27.22 9.05 -3.60
CA ASN A 163 -26.79 10.26 -4.29
C ASN A 163 -26.63 10.08 -5.82
N TYR A 164 -27.25 9.06 -6.43
CA TYR A 164 -27.31 8.96 -7.89
C TYR A 164 -28.45 9.88 -8.41
N PRO A 165 -28.18 10.80 -9.34
CA PRO A 165 -29.21 11.70 -9.89
C PRO A 165 -30.29 10.95 -10.67
#